data_AF-A0A535DR86-F1
#
_entry.id   AF-A0A535DR86-F1
#
_cell.length_a   1.000
_cell.length_b   1.000
_cell.length_c   1.000
_cell.angle_alpha   90.00
_cell.angle_beta   90.00
_cell.angle_gamma   90.00
#
_symmetry.space_group_name_H-M   'P 1'
#
loop_
_entity.id
_entity.type
_entity.pdbx_description
1 polymer ?
#
loop_
_entity_poly.entity_id
_entity_poly.type
_entity_poly.pdbx_seq_one_letter_code
_entity_poly.pdbx_strand_id
1 'polypeptide(L)'
;MAALYRARPNGRAPRRFEEKVLHDFLEDGRLKAIPRQRKKREVVLRHLAGKFEPGPSYTEKAVNEVLHRYHEDVATLRREMVGYGLLARLGSEYWRAQ
;
A
#
# COMPACT_ATOMS: atom_id res chain seq x y z
N MET A 1 -24.27 -4.39 17.23
CA MET A 1 -23.23 -5.36 17.61
C MET A 1 -21.96 -5.06 16.84
N ALA A 2 -21.19 -4.08 17.33
CA ALA A 2 -19.94 -3.63 16.71
C ALA A 2 -18.77 -4.46 17.25
N ALA A 3 -18.26 -5.39 16.44
CA ALA A 3 -17.04 -6.12 16.76
C ALA A 3 -15.84 -5.24 16.45
N LEU A 4 -15.19 -4.79 17.52
CA LEU A 4 -13.89 -4.13 17.56
C LEU A 4 -12.83 -5.03 16.91
N TYR A 5 -12.62 -4.92 15.60
CA TYR A 5 -11.45 -5.53 14.96
C TYR A 5 -10.25 -4.60 15.16
N ARG A 6 -9.55 -4.78 16.28
CA ARG A 6 -8.27 -4.13 16.56
C ARG A 6 -7.25 -4.67 15.54
N ALA A 7 -7.07 -3.95 14.44
CA ALA A 7 -6.01 -4.20 13.48
C ALA A 7 -4.68 -4.32 14.24
N ARG A 8 -4.05 -5.50 14.16
CA ARG A 8 -2.72 -5.70 14.74
C ARG A 8 -1.75 -4.82 13.95
N PRO A 9 -1.07 -3.84 14.58
CA PRO A 9 0.00 -3.14 13.89
C PRO A 9 1.08 -4.18 13.57
N ASN A 10 1.37 -4.39 12.28
CA ASN A 10 2.50 -5.20 11.83
C ASN A 10 3.80 -4.48 12.24
N GLY A 11 4.17 -4.62 13.52
CA GLY A 11 5.20 -3.86 14.21
C GLY A 11 6.60 -4.45 14.02
N ARG A 12 7.13 -4.40 12.79
CA ARG A 12 8.58 -4.45 12.58
C ARG A 12 9.05 -3.03 12.31
N ALA A 13 9.87 -2.48 13.20
CA ALA A 13 10.51 -1.18 12.97
C ALA A 13 11.25 -1.23 11.61
N PRO A 14 11.11 -0.21 10.74
CA PRO A 14 11.74 -0.26 9.45
C PRO A 14 13.25 -0.23 9.64
N ARG A 15 14.00 -1.02 8.87
CA ARG A 15 15.47 -0.92 8.88
C ARG A 15 15.86 0.51 8.46
N ARG A 16 17.00 1.05 8.91
CA ARG A 16 17.46 2.42 8.57
C ARG A 16 17.28 2.82 7.10
N PHE A 17 17.46 1.88 6.17
CA PHE A 17 17.18 2.07 4.74
C PHE A 17 15.70 2.34 4.44
N GLU A 18 14.79 1.56 5.02
CA GLU A 18 13.34 1.69 4.83
C GLU A 18 12.83 3.01 5.40
N GLU A 19 13.29 3.39 6.60
CA GLU A 19 12.98 4.70 7.20
C GLU A 19 13.42 5.85 6.30
N LYS A 20 14.67 5.80 5.81
CA LYS A 20 15.19 6.81 4.89
C LYS A 20 14.37 6.89 3.61
N VAL A 21 14.01 5.75 3.03
CA VAL A 21 13.18 5.72 1.81
C VAL A 21 11.80 6.34 2.07
N LEU A 22 11.15 5.99 3.17
CA LEU A 22 9.83 6.57 3.48
C LEU A 22 9.92 8.07 3.73
N HIS A 23 10.94 8.54 4.45
CA HIS A 23 11.21 9.97 4.64
C HIS A 23 11.45 10.70 3.31
N ASP A 24 12.25 10.12 2.41
CA ASP A 24 12.62 10.78 1.16
C ASP A 24 11.43 10.89 0.19
N PHE A 25 10.48 9.94 0.23
CA PHE A 25 9.39 9.84 -0.74
C PHE A 25 8.00 10.23 -0.21
N LEU A 26 7.78 10.19 1.11
CA LEU A 26 6.52 10.63 1.73
C LEU A 26 6.66 12.03 2.30
N GLU A 27 5.67 12.87 2.05
CA GLU A 27 5.54 14.22 2.58
C GLU A 27 4.08 14.44 2.96
N ASP A 28 3.83 14.82 4.22
CA ASP A 28 2.48 14.98 4.78
C ASP A 28 1.53 13.79 4.53
N GLY A 29 2.10 12.58 4.55
CA GLY A 29 1.36 11.34 4.30
C GLY A 29 1.03 11.08 2.83
N ARG A 30 1.48 11.93 1.90
CA ARG A 30 1.37 11.72 0.45
C ARG A 30 2.68 11.25 -0.15
N LEU A 31 2.59 10.46 -1.21
CA LEU A 31 3.72 10.03 -2.01
C LEU A 31 4.06 11.13 -3.03
N LYS A 32 5.29 11.66 -2.96
CA LYS A 32 5.76 12.71 -3.89
C LYS A 32 6.00 12.18 -5.31
N ALA A 33 6.53 10.96 -5.39
CA ALA A 33 6.81 10.28 -6.65
C ALA A 33 6.92 8.78 -6.44
N ILE A 34 6.60 7.99 -7.45
CA ILE A 34 6.83 6.54 -7.44
C ILE A 34 8.32 6.28 -7.67
N PRO A 35 9.05 5.64 -6.73
CA PRO A 35 10.49 5.43 -6.90
C PRO A 35 10.83 4.61 -8.14
N ARG A 36 11.85 5.03 -8.91
CA ARG A 36 12.35 4.27 -10.06
C ARG A 36 13.10 3.00 -9.66
N GLN A 37 13.83 3.04 -8.54
CA GLN A 37 14.62 1.91 -8.06
C GLN A 37 13.74 0.86 -7.39
N ARG A 38 13.80 -0.39 -7.87
CA ARG A 38 12.95 -1.52 -7.42
C ARG A 38 12.89 -1.66 -5.90
N LYS A 39 14.05 -1.69 -5.22
CA LYS A 39 14.12 -1.83 -3.76
C LYS A 39 13.43 -0.69 -3.00
N LYS A 40 13.56 0.56 -3.46
CA LYS A 40 12.90 1.70 -2.82
C LYS A 40 11.39 1.67 -3.08
N ARG A 41 10.99 1.29 -4.29
CA ARG A 41 9.59 1.14 -4.67
C ARG A 41 8.90 0.10 -3.80
N GLU A 42 9.52 -1.06 -3.60
CA GLU A 42 9.00 -2.11 -2.74
C GLU A 42 8.70 -1.62 -1.31
N VAL A 43 9.61 -0.83 -0.73
CA VAL A 43 9.41 -0.23 0.61
C VAL A 43 8.18 0.67 0.64
N VAL A 44 8.06 1.58 -0.33
CA VAL A 44 6.90 2.48 -0.44
C VAL A 44 5.60 1.68 -0.62
N LEU A 45 5.60 0.70 -1.53
CA LEU A 45 4.41 -0.10 -1.81
C LEU A 45 4.00 -0.95 -0.60
N ARG A 46 4.96 -1.52 0.14
CA ARG A 46 4.67 -2.24 1.40
C ARG A 46 4.06 -1.32 2.45
N HIS A 47 4.56 -0.08 2.57
CA HIS A 47 3.96 0.90 3.48
C HIS A 47 2.50 1.21 3.09
N LEU A 48 2.24 1.43 1.80
CA LEU A 48 0.88 1.69 1.31
C LEU A 48 -0.03 0.46 1.39
N ALA A 49 0.49 -0.75 1.17
CA ALA A 49 -0.27 -1.99 1.35
C ALA A 49 -0.75 -2.17 2.79
N GLY A 50 0.00 -1.65 3.77
CA GLY A 50 -0.42 -1.61 5.18
C GLY A 50 -1.68 -0.76 5.45
N LYS A 51 -2.16 0.01 4.48
CA LYS A 51 -3.39 0.81 4.57
C LYS A 51 -4.65 0.03 4.16
N PHE A 52 -4.47 -1.16 3.61
CA PHE A 52 -5.54 -2.09 3.33
C PHE A 52 -5.71 -3.03 4.52
N GLU A 53 -6.95 -3.15 5.00
CA GLU A 53 -7.32 -4.16 5.98
C GLU A 53 -7.16 -5.56 5.38
N PRO A 54 -6.61 -6.54 6.13
CA PRO A 54 -6.59 -7.95 5.74
C PRO A 54 -7.98 -8.59 5.81
N GLY A 55 -8.33 -9.44 4.82
CA GLY A 55 -9.56 -10.24 4.85
C GLY A 55 -10.76 -9.75 4.02
N PRO A 56 -10.99 -8.43 3.75
CA PRO A 56 -12.02 -8.01 2.81
C PRO A 56 -11.50 -7.96 1.37
N SER A 57 -12.35 -8.36 0.43
CA SER A 57 -12.20 -8.03 -1.00
C SER A 57 -12.61 -6.58 -1.24
N TYR A 58 -11.78 -5.86 -1.98
CA TYR A 58 -12.00 -4.50 -2.45
C TYR A 58 -12.36 -4.52 -3.93
N THR A 59 -13.33 -3.69 -4.32
CA THR A 59 -13.52 -3.38 -5.74
C THR A 59 -12.37 -2.50 -6.22
N GLU A 60 -12.15 -2.50 -7.54
CA GLU A 60 -11.24 -1.56 -8.20
C GLU A 60 -11.49 -0.10 -7.75
N LYS A 61 -12.75 0.32 -7.60
CA LYS A 61 -13.11 1.66 -7.13
C LYS A 61 -12.65 1.90 -5.69
N ALA A 62 -12.89 0.95 -4.79
CA ALA A 62 -12.46 1.07 -3.40
C ALA A 62 -10.92 1.12 -3.28
N VAL A 63 -10.21 0.30 -4.06
CA VAL A 63 -8.74 0.38 -4.13
C VAL A 63 -8.30 1.77 -4.60
N ASN A 64 -8.96 2.31 -5.62
CA ASN A 64 -8.61 3.61 -6.15
C ASN A 64 -8.83 4.73 -5.12
N GLU A 65 -9.94 4.71 -4.39
CA GLU A 65 -10.24 5.68 -3.34
C GLU A 65 -9.21 5.64 -2.20
N VAL A 66 -8.74 4.46 -1.80
CA VAL A 66 -7.68 4.32 -0.80
C VAL A 66 -6.38 4.92 -1.33
N LEU A 67 -5.95 4.55 -2.54
CA LEU A 67 -4.67 4.99 -3.11
C LEU A 67 -4.65 6.49 -3.46
N HIS A 68 -5.79 7.07 -3.84
CA HIS A 68 -5.87 8.48 -4.23
C HIS A 68 -5.53 9.45 -3.10
N ARG A 69 -5.69 9.01 -1.84
CA ARG A 69 -5.24 9.75 -0.66
C ARG A 69 -3.72 9.92 -0.61
N TYR A 70 -2.99 9.04 -1.28
CA TYR A 70 -1.53 8.99 -1.27
C TYR A 70 -0.90 9.48 -2.57
N HIS A 71 -1.50 9.22 -3.74
CA HIS A 71 -0.94 9.63 -5.04
C HIS A 71 -2.02 9.68 -6.13
N GLU A 72 -1.85 10.57 -7.11
CA GLU A 72 -2.79 10.72 -8.24
C GLU A 72 -2.71 9.56 -9.25
N ASP A 73 -1.49 9.06 -9.54
CA ASP A 73 -1.25 7.88 -10.37
C ASP A 73 -1.58 6.57 -9.63
N VAL A 74 -2.86 6.43 -9.31
CA VAL A 74 -3.48 5.28 -8.67
C VAL A 74 -3.32 4.02 -9.50
N ALA A 75 -3.41 4.15 -10.83
CA ALA A 75 -3.34 3.03 -11.75
C ALA A 75 -1.95 2.36 -11.71
N THR A 76 -0.87 3.14 -11.70
CA THR A 76 0.48 2.61 -11.55
C THR A 76 0.68 1.96 -10.18
N LEU A 77 0.27 2.63 -9.10
CA LEU A 77 0.40 2.04 -7.75
C LEU A 77 -0.32 0.70 -7.64
N ARG A 78 -1.56 0.60 -8.14
CA ARG A 78 -2.33 -0.63 -8.12
C ARG A 78 -1.69 -1.74 -8.94
N ARG A 79 -1.21 -1.44 -10.16
CA ARG A 79 -0.48 -2.42 -10.99
C ARG A 79 0.79 -2.91 -10.33
N GLU A 80 1.56 -2.01 -9.76
CA GLU A 80 2.80 -2.36 -9.06
C GLU A 80 2.50 -3.18 -7.79
N MET A 81 1.51 -2.81 -6.98
CA MET A 81 1.12 -3.60 -5.81
C MET A 81 0.77 -5.05 -6.17
N VAL A 82 0.08 -5.26 -7.29
CA VAL A 82 -0.17 -6.62 -7.82
C VAL A 82 1.12 -7.28 -8.30
N GLY A 83 1.97 -6.56 -9.03
CA GLY A 83 3.25 -7.07 -9.53
C GLY A 83 4.23 -7.48 -8.43
N TYR A 84 4.17 -6.86 -7.26
CA TYR A 84 4.95 -7.24 -6.08
C TYR A 84 4.25 -8.25 -5.17
N GLY A 85 3.05 -8.74 -5.53
CA GLY A 85 2.28 -9.68 -4.71
C GLY A 85 1.77 -9.11 -3.40
N LEU A 86 1.65 -7.78 -3.30
CA LEU A 86 1.17 -7.09 -2.10
C LEU A 86 -0.36 -7.04 -2.07
N LEU A 87 -0.96 -6.91 -3.25
CA LEU A 87 -2.37 -7.15 -3.52
C LEU A 87 -2.48 -8.32 -4.50
N ALA A 88 -3.45 -9.20 -4.28
CA ALA A 88 -3.91 -10.15 -5.28
C ALA A 88 -5.13 -9.57 -6.01
N ARG A 89 -5.40 -10.09 -7.21
CA ARG A 89 -6.51 -9.65 -8.05
C ARG A 89 -7.16 -10.84 -8.76
N LEU A 90 -8.49 -10.87 -8.78
CA LEU A 90 -9.29 -11.74 -9.63
C LEU A 90 -10.43 -10.92 -10.25
N GLY A 91 -10.42 -10.76 -11.58
CA GLY A 91 -11.39 -9.90 -12.26
C GLY A 91 -11.30 -8.44 -11.80
N SER A 92 -12.38 -7.94 -11.19
CA SER A 92 -12.47 -6.58 -10.61
C SER A 92 -12.26 -6.53 -9.10
N GLU A 93 -11.99 -7.67 -8.48
CA GLU A 93 -11.76 -7.79 -7.05
C GLU A 93 -10.27 -7.82 -6.71
N TYR A 94 -9.93 -7.20 -5.60
CA TYR A 94 -8.59 -7.08 -5.05
C TYR A 94 -8.61 -7.45 -3.58
N TRP A 95 -7.56 -8.08 -3.07
CA TRP A 95 -7.41 -8.27 -1.64
C TRP A 95 -5.95 -8.20 -1.25
N ARG A 96 -5.69 -7.86 0.01
CA ARG A 96 -4.34 -7.84 0.55
C ARG A 96 -3.81 -9.26 0.68
N ALA A 97 -2.63 -9.52 0.10
CA ALA A 97 -2.05 -10.86 0.00
C ALA A 97 -1.05 -11.21 1.13
N GLN A 98 -0.90 -10.34 2.13
CA GLN A 98 0.16 -10.39 3.16
C GLN A 98 -0.25 -9.78 4.50
#